data_AF-A0A6V7H9K9-F1
#
_entry.id   AF-A0A6V7H9K9-F1
#
_cell.length_a   1.000
_cell.length_b   1.000
_cell.length_c   1.000
_cell.angle_alpha   90.00
_cell.angle_beta   90.00
_cell.angle_gamma   90.00
#
_symmetry.space_group_name_H-M   'P 1'
#
loop_
_entity.id
_entity.type
_entity.pdbx_description
1 polymer ?
#
loop_
_entity_poly.entity_id
_entity_poly.type
_entity_poly.pdbx_seq_one_letter_code
_entity_poly.pdbx_strand_id
1 'polypeptide(L)'
;MKTPFLLTFLLGCFALARAHTYHMGACPIVEPMSGFQMNKVSVWYVIQKTSTASKCITYNYTRGEEPGEYVITQDSDHPVL
;
A
#
# COMPACT_ATOMS: atom_id res chain seq x y z
N MET A 1 10.87 -43.56 8.11
CA MET A 1 9.94 -43.07 7.05
C MET A 1 9.23 -41.75 7.35
N LYS A 2 9.29 -41.16 8.57
CA LYS A 2 8.54 -39.94 8.91
C LYS A 2 9.26 -38.62 8.58
N THR A 3 10.60 -38.62 8.59
CA THR A 3 11.44 -37.44 8.35
C THR A 3 11.47 -36.91 6.92
N PRO A 4 11.55 -37.73 5.85
CA PRO A 4 11.61 -37.17 4.48
C PRO A 4 10.28 -36.56 4.06
N PHE A 5 9.15 -37.12 4.52
CA PHE A 5 7.82 -36.62 4.20
C PHE A 5 7.56 -35.22 4.81
N LEU A 6 8.02 -35.00 6.04
CA LEU A 6 7.91 -33.70 6.71
C LEU A 6 8.72 -32.61 5.99
N LEU A 7 9.92 -32.95 5.53
CA LEU A 7 10.79 -32.00 4.83
C LEU A 7 10.16 -31.58 3.49
N THR A 8 9.66 -32.55 2.71
CA THR A 8 8.97 -32.30 1.44
C THR A 8 7.71 -31.46 1.65
N PHE A 9 6.96 -31.71 2.72
CA PHE A 9 5.78 -30.93 3.08
C PHE A 9 6.12 -29.48 3.40
N LEU A 10 7.14 -29.24 4.24
CA LEU A 10 7.59 -27.89 4.60
C LEU A 10 8.08 -27.11 3.36
N LEU A 11 8.91 -27.73 2.52
CA LEU A 11 9.36 -27.13 1.25
C LEU A 11 8.18 -26.76 0.33
N GLY A 12 7.15 -27.60 0.27
CA GLY A 12 5.93 -27.32 -0.49
C GLY A 12 5.17 -26.10 0.04
N CYS A 13 5.06 -25.94 1.36
CA CYS A 13 4.42 -24.77 1.97
C CYS A 13 5.16 -23.47 1.65
N PHE A 14 6.50 -23.47 1.68
CA PHE A 14 7.30 -22.30 1.31
C PHE A 14 7.19 -21.93 -0.17
N ALA A 15 7.10 -22.92 -1.06
CA ALA A 15 6.95 -22.67 -2.50
C ALA A 15 5.58 -22.06 -2.87
N LEU A 16 4.54 -22.34 -2.07
CA LEU A 16 3.18 -21.83 -2.28
C LEU A 16 2.90 -20.52 -1.54
N ALA A 17 3.81 -20.07 -0.68
CA ALA A 17 3.67 -18.83 0.06
C ALA A 17 3.84 -17.63 -0.89
N ARG A 18 2.74 -16.96 -1.23
CA ARG A 18 2.75 -15.64 -1.89
C ARG A 18 2.96 -14.57 -0.82
N ALA A 19 4.22 -14.23 -0.53
CA ALA A 19 4.53 -13.12 0.36
C ALA A 19 4.24 -11.76 -0.32
N HIS A 20 3.96 -10.73 0.49
CA HIS A 20 3.93 -9.34 0.04
C HIS A 20 5.28 -8.94 -0.60
N THR A 21 5.29 -7.87 -1.39
CA THR A 21 6.50 -7.38 -2.05
C THR A 21 7.46 -6.80 -0.99
N TYR A 22 8.36 -7.63 -0.49
CA TYR A 22 9.41 -7.21 0.43
C TYR A 22 10.66 -6.89 -0.37
N HIS A 23 11.20 -5.68 -0.15
CA HIS A 23 12.43 -5.22 -0.77
C HIS A 23 13.55 -5.23 0.29
N MET A 24 14.73 -5.69 -0.12
CA MET A 24 15.94 -5.66 0.72
C MET A 24 16.74 -4.40 0.42
N GLY A 25 17.42 -3.83 1.42
CA GLY A 25 18.20 -2.60 1.28
C GLY A 25 17.40 -1.33 1.53
N ALA A 26 17.97 -0.17 1.17
CA ALA A 26 17.34 1.13 1.36
C ALA A 26 16.33 1.44 0.25
N CYS A 27 15.32 2.28 0.55
CA CYS A 27 14.39 2.80 -0.45
C CYS A 27 15.14 3.62 -1.52
N PRO A 28 14.71 3.56 -2.80
CA PRO A 28 15.29 4.41 -3.84
C PRO A 28 15.03 5.89 -3.52
N ILE A 29 15.99 6.76 -3.88
CA ILE A 29 15.80 8.21 -3.82
C ILE A 29 14.86 8.60 -4.95
N VAL A 30 13.74 9.24 -4.61
CA VAL A 30 12.75 9.75 -5.56
C VAL A 30 12.64 11.26 -5.42
N GLU A 31 12.68 11.96 -6.55
CA GLU A 31 12.54 13.42 -6.56
C GLU A 31 11.05 13.79 -6.54
N PRO A 32 10.59 14.60 -5.56
CA PRO A 32 9.21 15.06 -5.52
C PRO A 32 8.93 16.11 -6.60
N MET A 33 7.66 16.28 -6.96
CA MET A 33 7.25 17.32 -7.91
C MET A 33 7.63 18.72 -7.40
N SER A 34 8.44 19.45 -8.16
CA SER A 34 8.82 20.82 -7.83
C SER A 34 7.62 21.77 -7.93
N GLY A 35 7.45 22.66 -6.94
CA GLY A 35 6.39 23.69 -6.98
C GLY A 35 4.97 23.14 -6.80
N PHE A 36 4.83 21.98 -6.15
CA PHE A 36 3.54 21.36 -5.90
C PHE A 36 2.60 22.27 -5.09
N GLN A 37 1.37 22.46 -5.59
CA GLN A 37 0.37 23.34 -5.00
C GLN A 37 -0.74 22.51 -4.34
N MET A 38 -0.55 22.17 -3.06
CA MET A 38 -1.47 21.30 -2.31
C MET A 38 -2.91 21.85 -2.24
N ASN A 39 -3.08 23.17 -2.27
CA ASN A 39 -4.39 23.81 -2.30
C ASN A 39 -5.21 23.55 -3.59
N LYS A 40 -4.61 22.95 -4.63
CA LYS A 40 -5.30 22.54 -5.86
C LYS A 40 -5.74 21.08 -5.85
N VAL A 41 -5.41 20.35 -4.79
CA VAL A 41 -5.75 18.94 -4.59
C VAL A 41 -7.10 18.88 -3.87
N SER A 42 -8.05 18.14 -4.41
CA SER A 42 -9.36 17.90 -3.79
C SER A 42 -9.64 16.40 -3.68
N VAL A 43 -10.73 15.90 -4.24
CA VAL A 43 -11.08 14.47 -4.26
C VAL A 43 -10.27 13.76 -5.35
N TRP A 44 -9.61 12.66 -4.98
CA TRP A 44 -8.79 11.84 -5.88
C TRP A 44 -9.33 10.42 -5.97
N TYR A 45 -9.63 10.00 -7.20
CA TYR A 45 -10.01 8.63 -7.51
C TYR A 45 -8.76 7.81 -7.81
N VAL A 46 -8.58 6.71 -7.09
CA VAL A 46 -7.39 5.87 -7.23
C VAL A 46 -7.54 4.95 -8.43
N ILE A 47 -6.66 5.10 -9.42
CA ILE A 47 -6.59 4.21 -10.60
C ILE A 47 -5.87 2.90 -10.26
N GLN A 48 -4.77 2.98 -9.50
CA GLN A 48 -4.00 1.80 -9.10
C GLN A 48 -3.29 2.05 -7.77
N LYS A 49 -3.35 1.06 -6.88
CA LYS A 49 -2.60 1.04 -5.62
C LYS A 49 -1.99 -0.35 -5.46
N THR A 50 -0.68 -0.42 -5.26
CA THR A 50 0.03 -1.68 -5.06
C THR A 50 -0.09 -2.13 -3.61
N SER A 51 0.13 -3.42 -3.37
CA SER A 51 0.25 -3.98 -2.02
C SER A 51 -0.97 -3.78 -1.11
N THR A 52 -2.18 -3.68 -1.69
CA THR A 52 -3.45 -3.66 -0.96
C THR A 52 -4.51 -4.44 -1.72
N ALA A 53 -5.48 -5.00 -0.98
CA ALA A 53 -6.68 -5.62 -1.55
C ALA A 53 -7.86 -4.64 -1.66
N SER A 54 -7.74 -3.43 -1.11
CA SER A 54 -8.79 -2.39 -1.17
C SER A 54 -9.17 -2.05 -2.61
N LYS A 55 -10.47 -1.84 -2.85
CA LYS A 55 -11.04 -1.44 -4.14
C LYS A 55 -11.92 -0.21 -3.97
N CYS A 56 -12.23 0.45 -5.10
CA CYS A 56 -13.07 1.66 -5.13
C CYS A 56 -12.57 2.74 -4.17
N ILE A 57 -11.27 3.02 -4.22
CA ILE A 57 -10.62 3.90 -3.25
C ILE A 57 -10.72 5.35 -3.73
N THR A 58 -11.15 6.22 -2.82
CA THR A 58 -11.13 7.67 -3.00
C THR A 58 -10.38 8.32 -1.85
N TYR A 59 -9.54 9.30 -2.16
CA TYR A 59 -8.91 10.15 -1.14
C TYR A 59 -9.52 11.54 -1.17
N ASN A 60 -9.94 12.03 -0.01
CA ASN A 60 -10.40 13.39 0.16
C ASN A 60 -9.37 14.18 0.97
N TYR A 61 -8.83 15.23 0.36
CA TYR A 61 -7.84 16.11 0.99
C TYR A 61 -8.54 17.39 1.46
N THR A 62 -8.54 17.62 2.77
CA THR A 62 -9.10 18.81 3.40
C THR A 62 -8.01 19.55 4.18
N ARG A 63 -8.21 20.85 4.45
CA ARG A 63 -7.29 21.60 5.31
C ARG A 63 -7.48 21.17 6.76
N GLY A 64 -6.36 21.05 7.48
CA GLY A 64 -6.34 20.82 8.91
C GLY A 64 -6.61 22.09 9.71
N GLU A 65 -6.35 22.03 11.01
CA GLU A 65 -6.55 23.16 11.93
C GLU A 65 -5.42 24.19 11.78
N GLU A 66 -4.20 23.72 11.49
CA GLU A 66 -3.03 24.57 11.39
C GLU A 66 -2.64 24.92 9.94
N PRO A 67 -2.02 26.09 9.70
CA PRO A 67 -1.51 26.46 8.38
C PRO A 67 -0.51 25.45 7.83
N GLY A 68 -0.84 24.88 6.65
CA GLY A 68 0.00 23.87 5.99
C GLY A 68 -0.32 22.43 6.38
N GLU A 69 -1.21 22.23 7.34
CA GLU A 69 -1.75 20.91 7.67
C GLU A 69 -2.88 20.52 6.71
N TYR A 70 -2.90 19.25 6.32
CA TYR A 70 -3.96 18.66 5.51
C TYR A 70 -4.39 17.33 6.10
N VAL A 71 -5.70 17.14 6.20
CA VAL A 71 -6.31 15.88 6.60
C VAL A 71 -6.66 15.10 5.34
N ILE A 72 -6.30 13.82 5.33
CA ILE A 72 -6.52 12.92 4.20
C ILE A 72 -7.42 11.80 4.67
N THR A 73 -8.65 11.76 4.16
CA THR A 73 -9.59 10.68 4.44
C THR A 73 -9.58 9.71 3.27
N GLN A 74 -9.45 8.41 3.55
CA GLN A 74 -9.56 7.35 2.56
C GLN A 74 -10.90 6.64 2.73
N ASP A 75 -11.73 6.67 1.70
CA ASP A 75 -12.94 5.85 1.60
C ASP A 75 -12.68 4.66 0.66
N SER A 76 -13.21 3.48 1.01
CA SER A 76 -13.13 2.28 0.18
C SER A 76 -14.31 1.34 0.46
N ASP A 77 -14.99 0.89 -0.60
CA ASP A 77 -16.18 0.00 -0.49
C ASP A 77 -15.85 -1.43 -0.03
N HIS A 78 -14.58 -1.81 -0.03
CA HIS A 78 -14.12 -3.11 0.49
C HIS A 78 -13.22 -2.88 1.72
N PRO A 79 -13.74 -3.10 2.95
CA PRO A 79 -12.87 -3.16 4.11
C PRO A 79 -11.86 -4.29 3.91
N VAL A 80 -10.58 -3.99 4.12
CA VAL A 80 -9.52 -5.00 4.08
C VAL A 80 -9.77 -5.93 5.26
N LEU A 81 -9.97 -7.23 4.99
CA LEU A 81 -9.94 -8.29 6.00
C LEU A 81 -8.51 -8.53 6.47
#